data_AF-A0A378MUS9-F1
#
_entry.id   AF-A0A378MUS9-F1
#
_cell.length_a   1.000
_cell.length_b   1.000
_cell.length_c   1.000
_cell.angle_alpha   90.00
_cell.angle_beta   90.00
_cell.angle_gamma   90.00
#
_symmetry.space_group_name_H-M   'P 1'
#
loop_
_entity.id
_entity.type
_entity.pdbx_description
1 polymer ?
#
loop_
_entity_poly.entity_id
_entity_poly.type
_entity_poly.pdbx_seq_one_letter_code
_entity_poly.pdbx_strand_id
1 'polypeptide(L)' 'MAFTIRKMVEQDTHQVFPLMQKLAVFEHYIDSFAITPEVVMESGFRKSPPDFYCLVAEKCV' A
#
# COMPACT_ATOMS: atom_id res chain seq x y z
N MET A 1 12.28 -13.27 14.63
CA MET A 1 12.36 -12.49 13.38
C MET A 1 12.25 -11.03 13.74
N ALA A 2 13.20 -10.19 13.30
CA ALA A 2 13.16 -8.75 13.53
C ALA A 2 12.61 -8.04 12.28
N PHE A 3 11.78 -7.03 12.51
CA PHE A 3 11.20 -6.20 11.45
C PHE A 3 11.42 -4.73 11.81
N THR A 4 11.60 -3.90 10.80
CA THR A 4 11.61 -2.45 10.93
C THR A 4 10.34 -1.88 10.29
N ILE A 5 9.73 -0.91 10.96
CA ILE A 5 8.61 -0.15 10.40
C ILE A 5 9.17 1.13 9.80
N ARG A 6 8.89 1.38 8.52
CA ARG A 6 9.30 2.61 7.83
C ARG A 6 8.17 3.15 6.96
N LYS A 7 8.31 4.40 6.54
CA LYS A 7 7.43 4.96 5.50
C LYS A 7 7.59 4.18 4.20
N MET A 8 6.47 3.95 3.55
CA MET A 8 6.40 3.39 2.21
C MET A 8 7.14 4.32 1.23
N VAL A 9 7.92 3.73 0.32
CA VAL A 9 8.49 4.40 -0.85
C VAL A 9 7.79 3.93 -2.11
N GLU A 10 7.94 4.65 -3.24
CA GLU A 10 7.29 4.32 -4.52
C GLU A 10 7.47 2.86 -4.92
N GLN A 11 8.68 2.34 -4.70
CA GLN A 11 9.03 0.96 -5.01
C GLN A 11 8.21 -0.04 -4.21
N ASP A 12 7.75 0.25 -2.99
CA ASP A 12 6.99 -0.72 -2.20
C ASP A 12 5.57 -0.99 -2.75
N THR A 13 5.08 -0.16 -3.67
CA THR A 13 3.71 -0.25 -4.20
C THR A 13 3.37 -1.62 -4.77
N HIS A 14 4.34 -2.31 -5.40
CA HIS A 14 4.14 -3.66 -5.94
C HIS A 14 3.89 -4.72 -4.86
N GLN A 15 4.33 -4.48 -3.62
CA GLN A 15 4.07 -5.37 -2.48
C GLN A 15 2.83 -4.93 -1.69
N VAL A 16 2.61 -3.62 -1.57
CA VAL A 16 1.48 -3.07 -0.80
C VAL A 16 0.15 -3.31 -1.49
N PHE A 17 0.08 -3.15 -2.82
CA PHE A 17 -1.17 -3.32 -3.56
C PHE A 17 -1.80 -4.72 -3.39
N PRO A 18 -1.05 -5.84 -3.55
CA PRO A 18 -1.57 -7.17 -3.24
C PRO A 18 -2.05 -7.34 -1.79
N LEU A 19 -1.44 -6.66 -0.82
CA LEU A 19 -1.88 -6.71 0.58
C LEU A 19 -3.21 -5.98 0.76
N MET A 20 -3.40 -4.81 0.15
CA MET A 20 -4.68 -4.09 0.15
C MET A 20 -5.79 -4.93 -0.48
N GLN A 21 -5.50 -5.59 -1.61
CA GLN A 21 -6.47 -6.46 -2.27
C GLN A 21 -6.83 -7.68 -1.39
N LYS A 22 -5.84 -8.32 -0.75
CA LYS A 22 -6.08 -9.43 0.18
C LYS A 22 -6.91 -9.01 1.38
N LEU A 23 -6.70 -7.79 1.89
CA LEU A 23 -7.53 -7.24 2.95
C LEU A 23 -8.98 -7.05 2.48
N ALA A 24 -9.19 -6.54 1.27
CA ALA A 24 -10.53 -6.38 0.69
C ALA A 24 -11.28 -7.71 0.50
N VAL A 25 -10.55 -8.78 0.13
CA VAL A 25 -11.11 -10.13 0.09
C VAL A 25 -11.50 -10.61 1.49
N PHE A 26 -10.61 -10.42 2.48
CA PHE A 26 -10.85 -10.82 3.87
C PHE A 26 -12.04 -10.10 4.50
N GLU A 27 -12.22 -8.81 4.19
CA GLU A 27 -13.32 -7.98 4.69
C GLU A 27 -14.58 -8.05 3.80
N HIS A 28 -14.60 -8.95 2.80
CA HIS A 28 -15.75 -9.19 1.92
C HIS A 28 -16.25 -7.97 1.12
N TYR A 29 -15.37 -7.03 0.74
CA TYR A 29 -15.72 -5.87 -0.12
C TYR A 29 -14.94 -5.83 -1.44
N ILE A 30 -14.32 -6.93 -1.86
CA ILE A 30 -13.52 -6.97 -3.09
C ILE A 30 -14.29 -6.50 -4.33
N ASP A 31 -15.60 -6.75 -4.41
CA ASP A 31 -16.46 -6.30 -5.51
C ASP A 31 -16.58 -4.76 -5.60
N SER A 32 -16.28 -4.04 -4.52
CA SER A 32 -16.22 -2.57 -4.45
C SER A 32 -14.78 -2.03 -4.42
N PHE A 33 -13.77 -2.89 -4.57
CA PHE A 33 -12.37 -2.48 -4.53
C PHE A 33 -11.97 -1.76 -5.83
N ALA A 34 -12.05 -0.43 -5.80
CA ALA A 34 -11.74 0.44 -6.94
C ALA A 34 -10.28 0.91 -7.00
N ILE A 35 -9.43 0.47 -6.06
CA ILE A 35 -8.02 0.86 -6.01
C ILE A 35 -7.25 0.10 -7.10
N THR A 36 -6.41 0.79 -7.87
CA THR A 36 -5.43 0.19 -8.79
C THR A 36 -4.00 0.58 -8.40
N PRO A 37 -2.95 -0.11 -8.88
CA PRO A 37 -1.56 0.27 -8.60
C PRO A 37 -1.25 1.73 -9.00
N GLU A 38 -1.83 2.20 -10.10
CA GLU A 38 -1.68 3.57 -10.59
C GLU A 38 -2.30 4.58 -9.61
N VAL A 39 -3.49 4.29 -9.09
CA VAL A 39 -4.17 5.13 -8.08
C VAL A 39 -3.32 5.23 -6.81
N VAL A 40 -2.73 4.12 -6.35
CA VAL A 40 -1.85 4.11 -5.17
C VAL A 40 -0.63 5.00 -5.40
N MET A 41 0.00 4.93 -6.58
CA MET A 41 1.15 5.76 -6.94
C MET A 41 0.77 7.25 -7.05
N GLU A 42 -0.35 7.56 -7.72
CA GLU A 42 -0.79 8.94 -7.90
C GLU A 42 -1.14 9.61 -6.58
N SER A 43 -1.98 8.96 -5.78
CA SER A 43 -2.45 9.47 -4.49
C SER A 43 -1.37 9.49 -3.41
N GLY A 44 -0.43 8.55 -3.43
CA GLY A 44 0.60 8.43 -2.41
C GLY A 44 1.85 9.27 -2.66
N PHE A 45 2.22 9.50 -3.94
CA PHE A 45 3.52 10.11 -4.27
C PHE A 45 3.46 11.26 -5.29
N ARG A 46 2.47 11.28 -6.20
CA ARG A 46 2.45 12.27 -7.30
C ARG A 46 1.61 13.52 -7.01
N LYS A 47 0.84 13.53 -5.92
CA LYS A 47 0.12 14.72 -5.44
C LYS A 47 0.85 15.42 -4.30
N SER A 48 0.66 16.74 -4.21
CA SER A 48 1.17 17.57 -3.11
C SER A 48 0.06 18.46 -2.55
N PRO A 49 -0.43 18.20 -1.31
CA PRO A 49 -0.03 17.10 -0.43
C PRO A 49 -0.54 15.72 -0.92
N PRO A 50 0.09 14.60 -0.52
CA PRO A 50 -0.41 13.27 -0.83
C PRO A 50 -1.73 13.01 -0.12
N ASP A 51 -2.60 12.21 -0.75
CA ASP A 51 -3.92 11.85 -0.20
C ASP A 51 -3.79 10.90 1.01
N PHE A 52 -2.71 10.11 1.08
CA PHE A 52 -2.45 9.18 2.18
C PHE A 52 -0.96 9.01 2.47
N TYR A 53 -0.67 8.49 3.67
CA TYR A 53 0.66 8.00 4.05
C TYR A 53 0.56 6.53 4.43
N CYS A 54 1.54 5.73 4.04
CA CYS A 54 1.58 4.29 4.35
C CYS A 54 2.87 3.93 5.09
N LEU A 55 2.77 2.96 5.99
CA LEU A 55 3.89 2.35 6.68
C LEU A 55 4.02 0.90 6.21
N VAL A 56 5.25 0.46 5.98
CA VAL A 56 5.57 -0.92 5.61
C VAL A 56 6.40 -1.58 6.70
N ALA A 57 6.15 -2.86 6.92
CA ALA A 57 6.97 -3.71 7.76
C ALA A 57 7.98 -4.44 6.87
N GLU A 58 9.25 -4.08 7.01
CA GLU A 58 10.35 -4.67 6.25
C GLU A 58 11.14 -5.60 7.15
N LYS A 59 11.51 -6.77 6.64
CA LYS A 59 12.34 -7.72 7.38
C LYS A 59 13.75 -7.17 7.50
N CYS A 60 14.29 -7.13 8.72
CA CYS A 60 15.70 -6.83 8.91
C CYS A 60 16.53 -7.95 8.27
N VAL A 61 17.40 -7.60 7.32
CA VAL A 61 18.42 -8.49 6.76
C VAL A 61 19.67 -8.40 7.62
#